data_AF-A0A227J371-F1
#
_entry.id   AF-A0A227J371-F1
#
_cell.length_a   1.000
_cell.length_b   1.000
_cell.length_c   1.000
_cell.angle_alpha   90.00
_cell.angle_beta   90.00
_cell.angle_gamma   90.00
#
_symmetry.space_group_name_H-M   'P 1'
#
loop_
_entity.id
_entity.type
_entity.pdbx_description
1 polymer ?
#
loop_
_entity_poly.entity_id
_entity_poly.type
_entity_poly.pdbx_seq_one_letter_code
_entity_poly.pdbx_strand_id
1 'polypeptide(L)'
;GETCDLSDPPTLELHKKHTIEVVVDRFKVRPDLQQRLAESFETTLELSGGIAVVAPMDGDGEEIIFSANFACPQCGYSMQELEPRLFSFNNPAGACGTCDGLGV
;
A
#
# COMPACT_ATOMS: atom_id res chain seq x y z
N GLY A 1 12.71 -6.13 11.82
CA GLY A 1 13.76 -5.92 10.79
C GLY A 1 14.95 -5.22 11.41
N GLU A 2 15.97 -4.92 10.61
CA GLU A 2 17.08 -4.06 11.02
C GLU A 2 17.04 -2.79 10.17
N THR A 3 17.09 -1.62 10.80
CA THR A 3 17.18 -0.34 10.09
C THR A 3 18.64 -0.03 9.83
N CYS A 4 18.98 0.27 8.57
CA CYS A 4 20.32 0.63 8.14
C CYS A 4 20.31 2.01 7.43
N ASP A 5 21.50 2.58 7.25
CA ASP A 5 21.67 3.79 6.45
C ASP A 5 21.60 3.43 4.95
N LEU A 6 20.97 4.27 4.14
CA LEU A 6 20.87 4.04 2.69
C LEU A 6 22.25 4.05 2.00
N SER A 7 23.23 4.74 2.58
CA SER A 7 24.60 4.80 2.04
C SER A 7 25.41 3.53 2.29
N ASP A 8 24.98 2.68 3.23
CA ASP A 8 25.63 1.43 3.59
C ASP A 8 24.60 0.29 3.77
N PRO A 9 23.95 -0.14 2.67
CA PRO A 9 22.92 -1.17 2.76
C PRO A 9 23.53 -2.56 2.99
N PRO A 10 22.87 -3.43 3.77
CA PRO A 10 23.33 -4.80 3.97
C PRO A 10 23.25 -5.60 2.66
N THR A 11 24.16 -6.55 2.50
CA THR A 11 24.10 -7.48 1.36
C THR A 11 22.93 -8.45 1.54
N LEU A 12 22.00 -8.47 0.58
CA LEU A 12 20.85 -9.37 0.60
C LEU A 12 21.17 -10.71 -0.04
N GLU A 13 20.74 -11.81 0.59
CA GLU A 13 20.90 -13.15 0.04
C GLU A 13 19.99 -13.36 -1.18
N LEU A 14 20.55 -13.70 -2.34
CA LEU A 14 19.82 -13.81 -3.61
C LEU A 14 18.64 -14.79 -3.58
N HIS A 15 18.74 -15.86 -2.79
CA HIS A 15 17.75 -16.93 -2.75
C HIS A 15 16.80 -16.87 -1.55
N LYS A 16 16.76 -15.73 -0.85
CA LYS A 16 15.80 -15.47 0.22
C LYS A 16 14.83 -14.36 -0.17
N LYS A 17 13.59 -14.48 0.30
CA LYS A 17 12.61 -13.38 0.22
C LYS A 17 12.98 -12.33 1.27
N HIS A 18 13.01 -11.08 0.84
CA HIS A 18 13.28 -9.93 1.71
C HIS A 18 12.10 -8.99 1.69
N THR A 19 11.78 -8.41 2.84
CA THR A 19 10.88 -7.26 2.96
C THR A 19 11.76 -6.04 3.15
N ILE A 20 11.66 -5.07 2.24
CA ILE A 20 12.47 -3.84 2.26
C ILE A 20 11.50 -2.69 2.43
N GLU A 21 11.70 -1.92 3.48
CA GLU A 21 10.87 -0.77 3.83
C GLU A 21 11.76 0.46 3.98
N VAL A 22 11.28 1.58 3.46
CA VAL A 22 12.00 2.85 3.53
C VAL A 22 11.36 3.70 4.61
N VAL A 23 12.16 4.14 5.57
CA VAL A 23 11.69 5.08 6.60
C VAL A 23 11.70 6.49 6.01
N VAL A 24 10.51 7.02 5.71
CA VAL A 24 10.34 8.34 5.10
C VAL A 24 10.37 9.46 6.14
N ASP A 25 9.67 9.28 7.28
CA ASP A 25 9.65 10.28 8.33
C ASP A 25 9.49 9.64 9.73
N ARG A 26 9.84 10.39 10.77
CA ARG A 26 9.66 10.05 12.19
C ARG A 26 9.13 11.27 12.94
N PHE A 27 8.01 11.10 13.63
CA PHE A 27 7.37 12.18 14.37
C PHE A 27 6.60 11.68 15.59
N LYS A 28 6.37 12.59 16.53
CA LYS A 28 5.37 12.42 17.60
C LYS A 28 4.09 13.12 17.17
N VAL A 29 2.95 12.48 17.38
CA VAL A 29 1.64 13.03 16.98
C VAL A 29 1.37 14.33 17.75
N ARG A 30 1.10 15.40 17.01
CA ARG A 30 0.76 16.73 17.53
C ARG A 30 -0.28 17.39 16.61
N PRO A 31 -1.11 18.31 17.13
CA PRO A 31 -2.19 18.94 16.35
C PRO A 31 -1.70 19.81 15.18
N ASP A 32 -0.46 20.32 15.24
CA ASP A 32 0.15 21.19 14.24
C ASP A 32 0.86 20.41 13.11
N LEU A 33 0.83 19.08 13.12
CA LEU A 33 1.64 18.25 12.22
C LEU A 33 0.97 17.94 10.87
N GLN A 34 -0.24 18.44 10.62
CA GLN A 34 -1.08 18.02 9.50
C GLN A 34 -0.40 18.17 8.13
N GLN A 35 0.26 19.29 7.87
CA GLN A 35 0.95 19.52 6.59
C GLN A 35 2.11 18.54 6.40
N ARG A 36 2.96 18.36 7.41
CA ARG A 36 4.10 17.44 7.37
C ARG A 36 3.66 15.98 7.19
N LEU A 37 2.55 15.60 7.82
CA LEU A 37 1.93 14.28 7.61
C LEU A 37 1.52 14.10 6.16
N ALA A 38 0.84 15.08 5.56
CA ALA A 38 0.43 15.01 4.16
C ALA A 38 1.63 14.84 3.22
N GLU A 39 2.66 15.68 3.37
CA GLU A 39 3.90 15.62 2.57
C GLU A 39 4.63 14.27 2.72
N SER A 40 4.66 13.73 3.94
CA SER A 40 5.27 12.42 4.22
C SER A 40 4.48 11.27 3.58
N PHE A 41 3.15 11.32 3.65
CA PHE A 41 2.29 10.32 3.01
C PHE A 41 2.40 10.37 1.49
N GLU A 42 2.38 11.57 0.88
CA GLU A 42 2.58 11.72 -0.56
C GLU A 42 3.90 11.10 -1.00
N THR A 43 4.99 11.45 -0.33
CA THR A 43 6.32 10.88 -0.60
C THR A 43 6.34 9.36 -0.46
N THR A 44 5.72 8.82 0.59
CA THR A 44 5.68 7.38 0.84
C THR A 44 4.88 6.64 -0.23
N LEU A 45 3.70 7.17 -0.61
CA LEU A 45 2.84 6.56 -1.61
C LEU A 45 3.49 6.61 -2.99
N GLU A 46 4.20 7.69 -3.34
CA GLU A 46 4.94 7.78 -4.61
C GLU A 46 6.08 6.76 -4.69
N LEU A 47 6.88 6.61 -3.62
CA LEU A 47 8.03 5.69 -3.58
C LEU A 47 7.63 4.21 -3.58
N SER A 48 6.51 3.88 -2.94
CA SER A 48 6.05 2.50 -2.74
C SER A 48 5.09 2.00 -3.83
N GLY A 49 4.66 2.88 -4.74
CA GLY A 49 3.58 2.57 -5.68
C GLY A 49 2.21 2.48 -5.02
N GLY A 50 1.98 3.24 -3.94
CA GLY A 50 0.67 3.47 -3.33
C GLY A 50 0.42 2.77 -2.00
N ILE A 51 1.45 2.32 -1.28
CA ILE A 51 1.34 1.68 0.04
C ILE A 51 2.11 2.48 1.10
N ALA A 52 1.46 2.84 2.20
CA ALA A 52 2.12 3.48 3.34
C ALA A 52 1.92 2.65 4.61
N VAL A 53 2.99 2.48 5.39
CA VAL A 53 2.95 1.76 6.66
C VAL A 53 3.33 2.72 7.77
N VAL A 54 2.51 2.79 8.82
CA VAL A 54 2.77 3.55 10.03
C VAL A 54 3.10 2.57 11.14
N ALA A 55 4.33 2.64 11.65
CA ALA A 55 4.81 1.78 12.73
C ALA A 55 5.11 2.61 13.99
N PRO A 56 4.81 2.08 15.19
CA PRO A 56 5.17 2.73 16.44
C PRO A 56 6.69 2.71 16.66
N MET A 57 7.26 3.85 17.08
CA MET A 57 8.71 3.98 17.27
C MET A 57 9.24 3.13 18.43
N ASP A 58 8.42 2.93 19.46
CA ASP A 58 8.81 2.21 20.68
C ASP A 58 8.57 0.69 20.58
N GLY A 59 8.16 0.19 19.40
CA GLY A 59 7.96 -1.25 19.13
C GLY A 59 6.71 -1.88 19.76
N ASP A 60 6.09 -1.20 20.73
CA ASP A 60 4.90 -1.65 21.43
C ASP A 60 3.63 -1.15 20.73
N GLY A 61 3.26 -1.76 19.61
CA GLY A 61 1.97 -1.49 18.95
C GLY A 61 1.84 -2.14 17.57
N GLU A 62 0.62 -2.13 17.04
CA GLU A 62 0.34 -2.68 15.71
C GLU A 62 0.70 -1.69 14.60
N GLU A 63 1.24 -2.22 13.51
CA GLU A 63 1.47 -1.47 12.28
C GLU A 63 0.13 -1.18 11.59
N ILE A 64 -0.01 0.04 11.06
CA ILE A 64 -1.21 0.45 10.31
C ILE A 64 -0.82 0.60 8.84
N ILE A 65 -1.52 -0.15 7.98
CA ILE A 65 -1.28 -0.13 6.53
C ILE A 65 -2.35 0.72 5.85
N PHE A 66 -1.90 1.63 4.99
CA PHE A 66 -2.72 2.45 4.11
C PHE A 66 -2.41 2.09 2.65
N SER A 67 -3.44 2.13 1.81
CA SER A 67 -3.31 1.96 0.36
C SER A 67 -4.02 3.11 -0.34
N ALA A 68 -3.32 3.81 -1.22
CA ALA A 68 -3.91 4.77 -2.16
C ALA A 68 -4.47 4.08 -3.41
N ASN A 69 -4.12 2.81 -3.62
CA ASN A 69 -4.70 2.00 -4.66
C ASN A 69 -5.99 1.33 -4.18
N PHE A 70 -6.90 1.03 -5.11
CA PHE A 70 -7.98 0.06 -4.90
C PHE A 70 -7.44 -1.38 -4.83
N ALA A 71 -6.32 -1.60 -4.16
CA ALA A 71 -5.61 -2.87 -4.12
C ALA A 71 -5.53 -3.42 -2.70
N CYS A 72 -5.62 -4.74 -2.58
CA CYS A 72 -5.33 -5.42 -1.33
C CYS A 72 -3.83 -5.31 -1.03
N PRO A 73 -3.42 -4.70 0.10
CA PRO A 73 -2.02 -4.55 0.44
C PRO A 73 -1.31 -5.89 0.75
N GLN A 74 -2.07 -6.95 1.02
CA GLN A 74 -1.53 -8.26 1.38
C GLN A 74 -1.22 -9.15 0.16
N CYS A 75 -2.02 -9.08 -0.90
CA CYS A 75 -1.91 -9.97 -2.05
C CYS A 75 -1.70 -9.25 -3.39
N GLY A 76 -1.69 -7.91 -3.40
CA GLY A 76 -1.48 -7.11 -4.60
C GLY A 76 -2.64 -7.15 -5.59
N TYR A 77 -3.77 -7.76 -5.24
CA TYR A 77 -4.97 -7.74 -6.08
C TYR A 77 -5.52 -6.32 -6.15
N SER A 78 -5.37 -5.67 -7.31
CA SER A 78 -5.92 -4.36 -7.60
C SER A 78 -7.29 -4.49 -8.26
N MET A 79 -8.30 -3.87 -7.65
CA MET A 79 -9.56 -3.57 -8.31
C MET A 79 -9.42 -2.27 -9.12
N GLN A 80 -10.21 -2.18 -10.18
CA GLN A 80 -10.43 -0.90 -10.86
C GLN A 80 -11.28 0.01 -9.97
N GLU A 81 -11.23 1.32 -10.22
CA GLU A 81 -12.08 2.29 -9.54
C GLU A 81 -13.54 1.85 -9.61
N LEU A 82 -14.24 1.93 -8.47
CA LEU A 82 -15.61 1.44 -8.35
C LEU A 82 -16.58 2.31 -9.16
N GLU A 83 -16.79 1.93 -10.41
CA GLU A 83 -17.76 2.56 -11.31
C GLU A 83 -19.05 1.72 -11.40
N PRO A 84 -20.24 2.35 -11.55
CA PRO A 84 -21.51 1.62 -11.65
C PRO A 84 -21.54 0.53 -12.74
N ARG A 85 -20.76 0.69 -13.81
CA ARG A 85 -20.67 -0.29 -14.91
C ARG A 85 -20.03 -1.62 -14.50
N LEU A 86 -19.18 -1.65 -13.46
CA LEU A 86 -18.59 -2.88 -12.92
C LEU A 86 -19.65 -3.78 -12.26
N PHE A 87 -20.78 -3.21 -11.86
CA PHE A 87 -21.90 -3.95 -11.25
C PHE A 87 -22.99 -4.32 -12.26
N SER A 88 -22.81 -3.97 -13.54
CA SER A 88 -23.77 -4.28 -14.59
C SER A 88 -23.37 -5.55 -15.32
N PHE A 89 -24.14 -6.62 -15.13
CA PHE A 89 -23.98 -7.87 -15.90
C PHE A 89 -24.28 -7.67 -17.39
N ASN A 90 -24.95 -6.58 -17.77
CA ASN A 90 -25.17 -6.19 -19.15
C ASN A 90 -23.99 -5.41 -19.76
N ASN A 91 -22.93 -5.15 -19.00
CA ASN A 91 -21.73 -4.47 -19.47
C ASN A 91 -20.54 -5.44 -19.47
N PRO A 92 -19.74 -5.52 -20.55
CA PRO A 92 -18.55 -6.37 -20.60
C PRO A 92 -17.57 -6.15 -19.44
N ALA A 93 -17.51 -4.94 -18.87
CA ALA A 93 -16.66 -4.63 -17.72
C ALA A 93 -17.13 -5.29 -16.40
N GLY A 94 -18.43 -5.58 -16.25
CA GLY A 94 -19.02 -6.23 -15.07
C GLY A 94 -19.50 -7.66 -15.32
N ALA A 95 -19.51 -8.10 -16.58
CA ALA A 95 -19.96 -9.43 -16.98
C ALA A 95 -18.94 -10.51 -16.62
N CYS A 96 -19.43 -11.64 -16.13
CA CYS A 96 -18.59 -12.79 -15.84
C CYS A 96 -18.06 -13.41 -17.16
N GLY A 97 -16.75 -13.56 -17.31
CA GLY A 97 -16.13 -14.06 -18.54
C GLY A 97 -16.42 -15.53 -18.88
N THR A 98 -17.07 -16.29 -17.99
CA THR A 98 -17.45 -17.69 -18.28
C THR A 98 -18.90 -17.84 -18.74
N CYS A 99 -19.79 -16.90 -18.41
CA CYS A 99 -21.22 -16.97 -18.75
C CYS A 99 -21.74 -15.69 -19.41
N ASP A 100 -20.85 -14.77 -19.78
CA ASP A 100 -21.14 -13.46 -20.38
C ASP A 100 -22.22 -12.66 -19.61
N GLY A 101 -22.25 -12.81 -18.29
CA GLY A 101 -23.21 -12.12 -17.43
C GLY A 101 -24.61 -12.76 -17.37
N LEU A 102 -24.83 -13.94 -17.96
CA LEU A 102 -26.12 -14.62 -17.97
C LEU A 102 -26.39 -15.46 -16.72
N GLY A 103 -25.34 -15.88 -16.00
CA GLY A 103 -25.46 -16.61 -14.73
C GLY A 103 -26.00 -18.04 -14.85
N VAL A 104 -25.97 -18.63 -16.05
CA VAL A 104 -26.40 -20.00 -16.36
C VAL A 104 -25.27 -20.81 -16.99
#